data_AF-A0A2D5AD37-F1
#
_entry.id   AF-A0A2D5AD37-F1
#
_cell.length_a   1.000
_cell.length_b   1.000
_cell.length_c   1.000
_cell.angle_alpha   90.00
_cell.angle_beta   90.00
_cell.angle_gamma   90.00
#
_symmetry.space_group_name_H-M   'P 1'
#
loop_
_entity.id
_entity.type
_entity.pdbx_description
1 polymer ?
#
loop_
_entity_poly.entity_id
_entity_poly.type
_entity_poly.pdbx_seq_one_letter_code
_entity_poly.pdbx_strand_id
1 'polypeptide(L)'
;MTANLLLLLLSIGVLVAGAELLVRGAGRLALRFGVSHFVIGVTVVGFGTSAPELAASIASATTGHAEIAVGNVIGSNIMNIALVLGVTAMIAPIPVDRGIIRRETIVMIAVSFVPLAALATHRTVGRLFGATMTAGLLAFLWWSFTSSRRDGGHPAEDEAIPAAPGRGGMSMLLDLVVMGAGLVLLVLGADRLVSSATEVARGLGVSEVVIGLTIVAGGTSAPELATSLIAVARGKTDLGVGNILGSCVFNILGILGITAIVTPIEIPIEVFQFDLPVMILVAIATIPILFSGHRISRVEGCVLTASFVIYTVLLFAGWPFPADRGTKVDSPASVVDPDQARADDESIWSRTHS
;
A
#
# COMPACT_ATOMS: atom_id res chain seq x y z
N MET A 1 -8.43 -7.84 27.65
CA MET A 1 -9.52 -7.97 26.66
C MET A 1 -10.42 -6.74 26.60
N THR A 2 -11.14 -6.36 27.67
CA THR A 2 -12.01 -5.15 27.68
C THR A 2 -11.25 -3.85 27.39
N ALA A 3 -10.07 -3.65 28.00
CA ALA A 3 -9.21 -2.51 27.71
C ALA A 3 -8.81 -2.42 26.23
N ASN A 4 -8.47 -3.55 25.60
CA ASN A 4 -8.06 -3.60 24.20
C ASN A 4 -9.23 -3.34 23.25
N LEU A 5 -10.44 -3.77 23.60
CA LEU A 5 -11.66 -3.41 22.85
C LEU A 5 -11.94 -1.90 22.91
N LEU A 6 -11.72 -1.26 24.07
CA LEU A 6 -11.82 0.20 24.18
C LEU A 6 -10.72 0.92 23.39
N LEU A 7 -9.48 0.41 23.43
CA LEU A 7 -8.37 0.94 22.65
C LEU A 7 -8.61 0.79 21.15
N LEU A 8 -9.24 -0.31 20.70
CA LEU A 8 -9.65 -0.47 19.30
C LEU A 8 -10.61 0.62 18.85
N LEU A 9 -11.68 0.85 19.63
CA LEU A 9 -12.65 1.91 19.32
C LEU A 9 -12.00 3.30 19.33
N LEU A 10 -11.12 3.57 20.31
CA LEU A 10 -10.37 4.81 20.38
C LEU A 10 -9.46 4.99 19.16
N SER A 11 -8.77 3.93 18.72
CA SER A 11 -7.86 3.96 17.58
C SER A 11 -8.59 4.28 16.27
N ILE A 12 -9.80 3.73 16.09
CA ILE A 12 -10.68 4.09 14.98
C ILE A 12 -11.06 5.58 15.05
N GLY A 13 -11.42 6.08 16.23
CA GLY A 13 -11.69 7.51 16.43
C GLY A 13 -10.50 8.41 16.09
N VAL A 14 -9.29 7.99 16.47
CA VAL A 14 -8.03 8.69 16.17
C VAL A 14 -7.73 8.67 14.67
N LEU A 15 -7.93 7.53 13.99
CA LEU A 15 -7.80 7.43 12.53
C LEU A 15 -8.78 8.37 11.81
N VAL A 16 -10.04 8.40 12.23
CA VAL A 16 -11.05 9.31 11.66
C VAL A 16 -10.66 10.78 11.89
N ALA A 17 -10.20 11.13 13.09
CA ALA A 17 -9.74 12.49 13.38
C ALA A 17 -8.50 12.87 12.56
N GLY A 18 -7.53 11.97 12.43
CA GLY A 18 -6.33 12.16 11.62
C GLY A 18 -6.65 12.35 10.14
N ALA A 19 -7.49 11.48 9.58
CA ALA A 19 -7.99 11.59 8.21
C ALA A 19 -8.74 12.90 7.96
N GLU A 20 -9.59 13.34 8.89
CA GLU A 20 -10.32 14.61 8.78
C GLU A 20 -9.36 15.82 8.74
N LEU A 21 -8.36 15.86 9.62
CA LEU A 21 -7.36 16.93 9.62
C LEU A 21 -6.53 16.92 8.33
N LEU A 22 -6.10 15.73 7.88
CA LEU A 22 -5.33 15.57 6.66
C LEU A 22 -6.12 16.03 5.43
N VAL A 23 -7.38 15.61 5.30
CA VAL A 23 -8.27 16.00 4.18
C VAL A 23 -8.54 17.50 4.17
N ARG A 24 -8.78 18.12 5.35
CA ARG A 24 -8.96 19.58 5.46
C ARG A 24 -7.71 20.35 5.07
N GLY A 25 -6.56 19.95 5.59
CA GLY A 25 -5.29 20.59 5.27
C GLY A 25 -4.92 20.43 3.80
N ALA A 26 -5.10 19.23 3.24
CA ALA A 26 -4.88 18.92 1.83
C ALA A 26 -5.73 19.81 0.90
N GLY A 27 -7.01 20.01 1.22
CA GLY A 27 -7.88 20.90 0.44
C GLY A 27 -7.42 22.36 0.43
N ARG A 28 -6.97 22.88 1.58
CA ARG A 28 -6.41 24.24 1.65
C ARG A 28 -5.08 24.34 0.90
N LEU A 29 -4.26 23.30 0.96
CA LEU A 29 -3.00 23.23 0.23
C LEU A 29 -3.20 23.24 -1.29
N ALA A 30 -4.22 22.51 -1.78
CA ALA A 30 -4.62 22.49 -3.19
C ALA A 30 -4.97 23.90 -3.68
N LEU A 31 -5.82 24.60 -2.92
CA LEU A 31 -6.22 25.98 -3.20
C LEU A 31 -5.03 26.95 -3.24
N ARG A 32 -4.08 26.82 -2.31
CA ARG A 32 -2.90 27.69 -2.25
C ARG A 32 -1.95 27.51 -3.42
N PHE A 33 -1.71 26.26 -3.83
CA PHE A 33 -0.79 25.97 -4.94
C PHE A 33 -1.43 26.10 -6.32
N GLY A 34 -2.74 26.36 -6.37
CA GLY A 34 -3.49 26.44 -7.62
C GLY A 34 -3.50 25.10 -8.36
N VAL A 35 -3.58 24.00 -7.62
CA VAL A 35 -3.60 22.63 -8.17
C VAL A 35 -4.89 21.94 -7.77
N SER A 36 -5.25 20.89 -8.50
CA SER A 36 -6.45 20.11 -8.19
C SER A 36 -6.30 19.34 -6.87
N HIS A 37 -7.44 19.07 -6.21
CA HIS A 37 -7.49 18.14 -5.07
C HIS A 37 -6.90 16.77 -5.41
N PHE A 38 -7.09 16.31 -6.65
CA PHE A 38 -6.52 15.06 -7.15
C PHE A 38 -4.99 15.03 -7.06
N VAL A 39 -4.30 16.10 -7.49
CA VAL A 39 -2.83 16.16 -7.48
C VAL A 39 -2.27 16.19 -6.06
N ILE A 40 -2.90 16.93 -5.13
CA ILE A 40 -2.51 16.86 -3.72
C ILE A 40 -2.73 15.44 -3.17
N GLY A 41 -3.80 14.77 -3.61
CA GLY A 41 -4.06 13.36 -3.33
C GLY A 41 -2.90 12.45 -3.77
N VAL A 42 -2.55 12.52 -5.06
CA VAL A 42 -1.47 11.68 -5.65
C VAL A 42 -0.11 11.96 -5.05
N THR A 43 0.15 13.21 -4.66
CA THR A 43 1.47 13.64 -4.22
C THR A 43 1.60 13.61 -2.69
N VAL A 44 1.08 14.62 -2.01
CA VAL A 44 1.32 14.85 -0.58
C VAL A 44 0.59 13.85 0.29
N VAL A 45 -0.68 13.58 -0.03
CA VAL A 45 -1.50 12.68 0.80
C VAL A 45 -1.04 11.24 0.59
N GLY A 46 -0.93 10.77 -0.65
CA GLY A 46 -0.46 9.42 -0.96
C GLY A 46 0.95 9.15 -0.43
N PHE A 47 1.90 10.09 -0.58
CA PHE A 47 3.22 9.95 0.04
C PHE A 47 3.13 9.90 1.56
N GLY A 48 2.33 10.79 2.16
CA GLY A 48 2.19 10.90 3.60
C GLY A 48 1.64 9.62 4.22
N THR A 49 0.50 9.14 3.71
CA THR A 49 -0.16 7.94 4.26
C THR A 49 0.66 6.68 4.07
N SER A 50 1.49 6.60 3.02
CA SER A 50 2.35 5.44 2.74
C SER A 50 3.75 5.52 3.37
N ALA A 51 4.02 6.55 4.17
CA ALA A 51 5.26 6.65 4.94
C ALA A 51 5.45 5.53 5.99
N PRO A 52 4.41 5.05 6.70
CA PRO A 52 4.50 3.89 7.58
C PRO A 52 4.93 2.62 6.83
N GLU A 53 4.40 2.39 5.63
CA GLU A 53 4.80 1.27 4.77
C GLU A 53 6.25 1.39 4.34
N LEU A 54 6.73 2.59 4.00
CA LEU A 54 8.14 2.81 3.69
C LEU A 54 9.02 2.44 4.89
N ALA A 55 8.65 2.92 6.08
CA ALA A 55 9.38 2.65 7.31
C ALA A 55 9.39 1.14 7.63
N ALA A 56 8.24 0.46 7.49
CA ALA A 56 8.10 -0.97 7.73
C ALA A 56 8.93 -1.80 6.73
N SER A 57 8.88 -1.47 5.43
CA SER A 57 9.64 -2.15 4.38
C SER A 57 11.16 -1.96 4.56
N ILE A 58 11.63 -0.76 4.90
CA ILE A 58 13.05 -0.53 5.19
C ILE A 58 13.47 -1.29 6.45
N ALA A 59 12.67 -1.23 7.52
CA ALA A 59 12.96 -1.92 8.76
C ALA A 59 13.10 -3.44 8.53
N SER A 60 12.12 -4.07 7.88
CA SER A 60 12.16 -5.52 7.65
C SER A 60 13.32 -5.92 6.72
N ALA A 61 13.59 -5.14 5.67
CA ALA A 61 14.69 -5.42 4.75
C ALA A 61 16.07 -5.30 5.42
N THR A 62 16.27 -4.31 6.29
CA THR A 62 17.55 -4.15 7.00
C THR A 62 17.77 -5.20 8.09
N THR A 63 16.70 -5.83 8.60
CA THR A 63 16.79 -6.95 9.55
C THR A 63 16.93 -8.32 8.91
N GLY A 64 17.12 -8.39 7.58
CA GLY A 64 17.28 -9.65 6.86
C GLY A 64 15.98 -10.32 6.41
N HIS A 65 14.84 -9.61 6.52
CA HIS A 65 13.50 -10.07 6.12
C HIS A 65 12.99 -9.26 4.92
N ALA A 66 13.73 -9.31 3.81
CA ALA A 66 13.42 -8.55 2.60
C ALA A 66 12.13 -9.06 1.91
N GLU A 67 11.78 -10.33 2.10
CA GLU A 67 10.54 -10.95 1.66
C GLU A 67 9.30 -10.26 2.25
N ILE A 68 9.36 -9.83 3.51
CA ILE A 68 8.30 -9.06 4.17
C ILE A 68 8.15 -7.69 3.52
N ALA A 69 9.26 -7.06 3.12
CA ALA A 69 9.23 -5.75 2.46
C ALA A 69 8.53 -5.80 1.10
N VAL A 70 8.77 -6.85 0.31
CA VAL A 70 8.06 -7.08 -0.97
C VAL A 70 6.59 -7.38 -0.72
N GLY A 71 6.29 -8.28 0.22
CA GLY A 71 4.93 -8.64 0.58
C GLY A 71 4.11 -7.42 0.99
N ASN A 72 4.70 -6.51 1.79
CA ASN A 72 4.11 -5.24 2.17
C ASN A 72 3.77 -4.38 0.93
N VAL A 73 4.73 -4.16 0.03
CA VAL A 73 4.50 -3.33 -1.17
C VAL A 73 3.41 -3.90 -2.07
N ILE A 74 3.49 -5.19 -2.42
CA ILE A 74 2.55 -5.84 -3.34
C ILE A 74 1.17 -5.96 -2.71
N GLY A 75 1.11 -6.38 -1.44
CA GLY A 75 -0.12 -6.47 -0.67
C GLY A 75 -0.85 -5.14 -0.54
N SER A 76 -0.13 -4.06 -0.20
CA SER A 76 -0.72 -2.71 -0.10
C SER A 76 -1.27 -2.21 -1.44
N ASN A 77 -0.64 -2.54 -2.57
CA ASN A 77 -1.20 -2.21 -3.90
C ASN A 77 -2.51 -2.96 -4.16
N ILE A 78 -2.55 -4.26 -3.88
CA ILE A 78 -3.77 -5.08 -4.02
C ILE A 78 -4.87 -4.52 -3.12
N MET A 79 -4.58 -4.22 -1.86
CA MET A 79 -5.54 -3.65 -0.91
C MET A 79 -6.04 -2.27 -1.36
N ASN A 80 -5.15 -1.39 -1.80
CA ASN A 80 -5.54 -0.05 -2.26
C ASN A 80 -6.51 -0.10 -3.44
N ILE A 81 -6.28 -0.99 -4.41
CA ILE A 81 -7.14 -1.09 -5.60
C ILE A 81 -8.40 -1.93 -5.34
N ALA A 82 -8.26 -3.10 -4.72
CA ALA A 82 -9.39 -4.01 -4.58
C ALA A 82 -10.28 -3.63 -3.39
N LEU A 83 -9.70 -3.29 -2.24
CA LEU A 83 -10.45 -2.93 -1.04
C LEU A 83 -10.74 -1.42 -0.95
N VAL A 84 -9.71 -0.56 -0.96
CA VAL A 84 -9.91 0.87 -0.67
C VAL A 84 -10.70 1.55 -1.78
N LEU A 85 -10.31 1.37 -3.05
CA LEU A 85 -11.07 1.87 -4.19
C LEU A 85 -12.46 1.21 -4.28
N GLY A 86 -12.54 -0.09 -3.99
CA GLY A 86 -13.79 -0.84 -4.01
C GLY A 86 -14.83 -0.29 -3.01
N VAL A 87 -14.44 -0.18 -1.73
CA VAL A 87 -15.30 0.33 -0.66
C VAL A 87 -15.64 1.80 -0.88
N THR A 88 -14.69 2.62 -1.34
CA THR A 88 -14.98 4.04 -1.65
C THR A 88 -15.99 4.18 -2.80
N ALA A 89 -15.88 3.37 -3.86
CA ALA A 89 -16.86 3.33 -4.95
C ALA A 89 -18.24 2.82 -4.53
N MET A 90 -18.31 1.90 -3.56
CA MET A 90 -19.57 1.45 -2.96
C MET A 90 -20.30 2.58 -2.22
N ILE A 91 -19.56 3.44 -1.52
CA ILE A 91 -20.13 4.60 -0.81
C ILE A 91 -20.60 5.65 -1.80
N ALA A 92 -19.71 6.14 -2.66
CA ALA A 92 -20.01 7.14 -3.67
C ALA A 92 -19.38 6.75 -5.02
N PRO A 93 -20.18 6.70 -6.11
CA PRO A 93 -19.64 6.48 -7.45
C PRO A 93 -18.54 7.47 -7.78
N ILE A 94 -17.40 6.98 -8.25
CA ILE A 94 -16.18 7.78 -8.43
C ILE A 94 -16.13 8.30 -9.86
N PRO A 95 -16.14 9.61 -10.12
CA PRO A 95 -16.00 10.13 -11.48
C PRO A 95 -14.58 9.90 -12.04
N VAL A 96 -14.51 9.42 -13.28
CA VAL A 96 -13.29 9.11 -14.04
C VAL A 96 -13.12 10.03 -15.26
N ASP A 97 -14.15 10.83 -15.59
CA ASP A 97 -14.20 11.70 -16.78
C ASP A 97 -13.09 12.76 -16.87
N ARG A 98 -12.36 12.99 -15.78
CA ARG A 98 -11.26 13.95 -15.77
C ARG A 98 -10.04 13.30 -16.42
N GLY A 99 -9.57 13.87 -17.54
CA GLY A 99 -8.39 13.39 -18.27
C GLY A 99 -7.16 13.16 -17.38
N ILE A 100 -7.03 13.89 -16.26
CA ILE A 100 -5.99 13.66 -15.25
C ILE A 100 -6.13 12.30 -14.56
N ILE A 101 -7.34 11.91 -14.14
CA ILE A 101 -7.59 10.63 -13.46
C ILE A 101 -7.26 9.49 -14.41
N ARG A 102 -7.76 9.54 -15.66
CA ARG A 102 -7.47 8.51 -16.67
C ARG A 102 -5.97 8.34 -16.91
N ARG A 103 -5.25 9.45 -17.05
CA ARG A 103 -3.81 9.47 -17.29
C ARG A 103 -3.03 8.85 -16.12
N GLU A 104 -3.43 9.15 -14.91
CA GLU A 104 -2.76 8.72 -13.68
C GLU A 104 -3.07 7.25 -13.37
N THR A 105 -4.29 6.78 -13.67
CA THR A 105 -4.62 5.35 -13.65
C THR A 105 -3.79 4.57 -14.67
N ILE A 106 -3.59 5.09 -15.90
CA ILE A 106 -2.73 4.45 -16.91
C ILE A 106 -1.29 4.32 -16.40
N VAL A 107 -0.75 5.37 -15.75
CA VAL A 107 0.59 5.30 -15.16
C VAL A 107 0.65 4.29 -14.03
N MET A 108 -0.34 4.27 -13.13
CA MET A 108 -0.43 3.28 -12.06
C MET A 108 -0.39 1.85 -12.61
N ILE A 109 -1.20 1.56 -13.64
CA ILE A 109 -1.20 0.26 -14.31
C ILE A 109 0.18 -0.05 -14.91
N ALA A 110 0.76 0.89 -15.66
CA ALA A 110 2.07 0.67 -16.31
C ALA A 110 3.17 0.39 -15.27
N VAL A 111 3.15 1.12 -14.15
CA VAL A 111 4.09 0.94 -13.04
C VAL A 111 3.89 -0.42 -12.36
N SER A 112 2.67 -0.97 -12.29
CA SER A 112 2.42 -2.33 -11.78
C SER A 112 3.20 -3.44 -12.48
N PHE A 113 3.64 -3.22 -13.74
CA PHE A 113 4.47 -4.19 -14.46
C PHE A 113 5.97 -4.04 -14.19
N VAL A 114 6.44 -2.91 -13.63
CA VAL A 114 7.86 -2.64 -13.41
C VAL A 114 8.56 -3.76 -12.61
N PRO A 115 7.98 -4.31 -11.52
CA PRO A 115 8.61 -5.42 -10.79
C PRO A 115 8.88 -6.68 -11.63
N LEU A 116 8.17 -6.90 -12.75
CA LEU A 116 8.44 -8.03 -13.65
C LEU A 116 9.80 -7.93 -14.32
N ALA A 117 10.38 -6.74 -14.46
CA ALA A 117 11.73 -6.58 -15.01
C ALA A 117 12.79 -7.28 -14.14
N ALA A 118 12.50 -7.57 -12.86
CA ALA A 118 13.35 -8.37 -11.99
C ALA A 118 13.54 -9.82 -12.51
N LEU A 119 12.70 -10.31 -13.43
CA LEU A 119 12.91 -11.60 -14.12
C LEU A 119 14.27 -11.67 -14.83
N ALA A 120 14.71 -10.56 -15.41
CA ALA A 120 16.00 -10.49 -16.10
C ALA A 120 17.19 -10.62 -15.15
N THR A 121 16.97 -10.45 -13.85
CA THR A 121 17.97 -10.42 -12.79
C THR A 121 17.68 -11.45 -11.70
N HIS A 122 17.23 -12.66 -12.06
CA HIS A 122 16.95 -13.75 -11.12
C HIS A 122 15.98 -13.36 -9.99
N ARG A 123 14.93 -12.58 -10.29
CA ARG A 123 13.94 -12.02 -9.34
C ARG A 123 14.52 -11.01 -8.33
N THR A 124 15.71 -10.46 -8.59
CA THR A 124 16.31 -9.48 -7.69
C THR A 124 16.08 -8.05 -8.16
N VAL A 125 15.60 -7.19 -7.26
CA VAL A 125 15.58 -5.73 -7.40
C VAL A 125 16.86 -5.19 -6.78
N GLY A 126 17.89 -5.04 -7.62
CA GLY A 126 19.17 -4.49 -7.21
C GLY A 126 19.13 -2.97 -7.00
N ARG A 127 20.20 -2.43 -6.39
CA ARG A 127 20.31 -0.99 -6.06
C ARG A 127 20.13 -0.06 -7.25
N LEU A 128 20.73 -0.40 -8.39
CA LEU A 128 20.60 0.40 -9.62
C LEU A 128 19.15 0.41 -10.10
N PHE A 129 18.49 -0.75 -10.09
CA PHE A 129 17.09 -0.83 -10.49
C PHE A 129 16.19 -0.04 -9.53
N GLY A 130 16.40 -0.17 -8.22
CA GLY A 130 15.72 0.66 -7.21
C GLY A 130 15.94 2.17 -7.38
N ALA A 131 17.16 2.58 -7.74
CA ALA A 131 17.47 3.97 -8.05
C ALA A 131 16.72 4.47 -9.29
N THR A 132 16.64 3.66 -10.35
CA THR A 132 15.85 4.02 -11.54
C THR A 132 14.36 4.13 -11.25
N MET A 133 13.81 3.25 -10.41
CA MET A 133 12.42 3.31 -9.96
C MET A 133 12.16 4.59 -9.15
N THR A 134 13.05 4.91 -8.20
CA THR A 134 12.94 6.13 -7.39
C THR A 134 13.06 7.39 -8.26
N ALA A 135 13.96 7.40 -9.24
CA ALA A 135 14.05 8.50 -10.22
C ALA A 135 12.77 8.62 -11.06
N GLY A 136 12.17 7.49 -11.45
CA GLY A 136 10.87 7.41 -12.11
C GLY A 136 9.74 8.03 -11.26
N LEU A 137 9.73 7.78 -9.95
CA LEU A 137 8.80 8.43 -9.03
C LEU A 137 8.96 9.95 -9.05
N LEU A 138 10.19 10.46 -8.94
CA LEU A 138 10.45 11.90 -8.94
C LEU A 138 9.99 12.54 -10.27
N ALA A 139 10.26 11.88 -11.40
CA ALA A 139 9.80 12.32 -12.71
C ALA A 139 8.26 12.33 -12.81
N PHE A 140 7.61 11.29 -12.29
CA PHE A 140 6.16 11.19 -12.21
C PHE A 140 5.53 12.31 -11.37
N LEU A 141 6.04 12.54 -10.16
CA LEU A 141 5.54 13.59 -9.26
C LEU A 141 5.70 14.98 -9.89
N TRP A 142 6.86 15.24 -10.51
CA TRP A 142 7.11 16.48 -11.24
C TRP A 142 6.14 16.67 -12.41
N TRP A 143 5.94 15.62 -13.20
CA TRP A 143 5.03 15.64 -14.34
C TRP A 143 3.56 15.80 -13.94
N SER A 144 3.12 15.12 -12.88
CA SER A 144 1.75 15.23 -12.35
C SER A 144 1.47 16.66 -11.88
N PHE A 145 2.41 17.24 -11.12
CA PHE A 145 2.32 18.60 -10.59
C PHE A 145 2.31 19.66 -11.71
N THR A 146 3.17 19.53 -12.70
CA THR A 146 3.26 20.49 -13.82
C THR A 146 2.11 20.35 -14.81
N SER A 147 1.63 19.13 -15.08
CA SER A 147 0.49 18.89 -15.98
C SER A 147 -0.81 19.45 -15.40
N SER A 148 -1.03 19.35 -14.09
CA SER A 148 -2.21 19.94 -13.45
C SER A 148 -2.30 21.47 -13.60
N ARG A 149 -1.17 22.16 -13.73
CA ARG A 149 -1.14 23.62 -13.93
C ARG A 149 -1.39 24.02 -15.38
N ARG A 150 -1.06 23.14 -16.33
CA ARG A 150 -1.22 23.39 -17.78
C ARG A 150 -2.62 23.11 -18.29
N ASP A 151 -3.29 22.10 -17.76
CA ASP A 151 -4.65 21.70 -18.17
C ASP A 151 -5.74 22.70 -17.71
N GLY A 152 -5.36 23.95 -17.39
CA GLY A 152 -6.27 24.98 -16.86
C GLY A 152 -7.05 24.46 -15.66
N GLY A 153 -6.37 23.66 -14.82
CA GLY A 153 -7.01 22.81 -13.82
C GLY A 153 -8.08 23.61 -13.14
N HIS A 154 -9.34 23.19 -13.27
CA HIS A 154 -10.41 23.81 -12.51
C HIS A 154 -9.87 23.87 -11.09
N PRO A 155 -9.65 25.08 -10.55
CA PRO A 155 -9.28 25.21 -9.17
C PRO A 155 -10.32 24.46 -8.35
N ALA A 156 -10.11 24.29 -7.06
CA ALA A 156 -11.18 23.82 -6.18
C ALA A 156 -12.35 24.85 -6.14
N GLU A 157 -12.99 25.15 -7.27
CA GLU A 157 -13.97 26.21 -7.53
C GLU A 157 -15.38 25.83 -7.05
N ASP A 158 -15.65 24.55 -6.79
CA ASP A 158 -16.96 24.13 -6.28
C ASP A 158 -17.10 24.20 -4.75
N GLU A 159 -16.04 24.53 -4.01
CA GLU A 159 -16.19 24.85 -2.60
C GLU A 159 -16.20 26.37 -2.42
N ALA A 160 -17.36 26.90 -2.05
CA ALA A 160 -17.51 28.19 -1.38
C ALA A 160 -16.82 28.14 0.00
N ILE A 161 -15.50 27.93 0.02
CA ILE A 161 -14.67 28.19 1.18
C ILE A 161 -14.54 29.72 1.23
N PRO A 162 -14.91 30.38 2.34
CA PRO A 162 -14.63 31.79 2.53
C PRO A 162 -13.16 32.03 2.17
N ALA A 163 -12.90 33.05 1.35
CA ALA A 163 -11.59 33.42 0.85
C ALA A 163 -10.50 33.05 1.87
N ALA A 164 -9.60 32.13 1.48
CA ALA A 164 -8.59 31.57 2.37
C ALA A 164 -8.00 32.68 3.25
N PRO A 165 -7.98 32.54 4.60
CA PRO A 165 -7.59 33.62 5.48
C PRO A 165 -6.12 33.97 5.21
N GLY A 166 -5.90 35.08 4.50
CA GLY A 166 -4.61 35.69 4.20
C GLY A 166 -3.66 34.87 3.32
N ARG A 167 -3.05 35.50 2.32
CA ARG A 167 -1.85 34.99 1.62
C ARG A 167 -0.57 35.11 2.49
N GLY A 168 -0.69 35.01 3.81
CA GLY A 168 0.43 35.17 4.74
C GLY A 168 1.13 33.84 5.04
N GLY A 169 2.45 33.82 5.19
CA GLY A 169 3.23 32.61 5.50
C GLY A 169 2.77 31.86 6.76
N MET A 170 2.23 32.58 7.75
CA MET A 170 1.64 32.01 8.97
C MET A 170 0.47 31.05 8.66
N SER A 171 -0.33 31.37 7.65
CA SER A 171 -1.49 30.57 7.25
C SER A 171 -1.10 29.30 6.48
N MET A 172 0.04 29.32 5.76
CA MET A 172 0.60 28.13 5.12
C MET A 172 1.25 27.20 6.15
N LEU A 173 1.99 27.76 7.11
CA LEU A 173 2.54 26.98 8.21
C LEU A 173 1.43 26.27 8.98
N LEU A 174 0.32 26.96 9.26
CA LEU A 174 -0.83 26.35 9.93
C LEU A 174 -1.42 25.19 9.12
N ASP A 175 -1.58 25.32 7.80
CA ASP A 175 -2.12 24.24 6.96
C ASP A 175 -1.17 23.03 6.92
N LEU A 176 0.14 23.26 6.85
CA LEU A 176 1.16 22.20 6.95
C LEU A 176 1.17 21.54 8.32
N VAL A 177 1.03 22.30 9.41
CA VAL A 177 0.93 21.79 10.78
C VAL A 177 -0.34 20.95 10.94
N VAL A 178 -1.47 21.39 10.39
CA VAL A 178 -2.73 20.63 10.43
C VAL A 178 -2.60 19.33 9.65
N MET A 179 -1.99 19.34 8.45
CA MET A 179 -1.73 18.11 7.69
C MET A 179 -0.77 17.18 8.43
N GLY A 180 0.33 17.72 8.97
CA GLY A 180 1.31 16.96 9.74
C GLY A 180 0.71 16.34 10.99
N ALA A 181 -0.09 17.09 11.74
CA ALA A 181 -0.84 16.57 12.89
C ALA A 181 -1.82 15.46 12.47
N GLY A 182 -2.54 15.66 11.35
CA GLY A 182 -3.42 14.64 10.79
C GLY A 182 -2.67 13.35 10.46
N LEU A 183 -1.52 13.46 9.80
CA LEU A 183 -0.68 12.32 9.48
C LEU A 183 -0.15 11.61 10.73
N VAL A 184 0.36 12.35 11.71
CA VAL A 184 0.81 11.78 12.99
C VAL A 184 -0.31 11.01 13.68
N LEU A 185 -1.53 11.58 13.72
CA LEU A 185 -2.69 10.88 14.28
C LEU A 185 -3.04 9.62 13.48
N LEU A 186 -2.94 9.64 12.15
CA LEU A 186 -3.17 8.44 11.34
C LEU A 186 -2.18 7.33 11.68
N VAL A 187 -0.88 7.65 11.75
CA VAL A 187 0.16 6.67 12.10
C VAL A 187 -0.04 6.11 13.50
N LEU A 188 -0.26 6.99 14.49
CA LEU A 188 -0.52 6.57 15.87
C LEU A 188 -1.81 5.76 16.00
N GLY A 189 -2.86 6.15 15.28
CA GLY A 189 -4.13 5.43 15.24
C GLY A 189 -3.98 4.04 14.63
N ALA A 190 -3.24 3.91 13.53
CA ALA A 190 -2.96 2.64 12.88
C ALA A 190 -2.13 1.72 13.79
N ASP A 191 -1.05 2.21 14.40
CA ASP A 191 -0.22 1.46 15.35
C ASP A 191 -1.03 0.93 16.53
N ARG A 192 -1.88 1.77 17.13
CA ARG A 192 -2.74 1.39 18.26
C ARG A 192 -3.86 0.44 17.84
N LEU A 193 -4.38 0.58 16.62
CA LEU A 193 -5.34 -0.35 16.05
C LEU A 193 -4.71 -1.74 15.87
N VAL A 194 -3.52 -1.82 15.27
CA VAL A 194 -2.81 -3.09 15.02
C VAL A 194 -2.46 -3.80 16.33
N SER A 195 -1.85 -3.08 17.27
CA SER A 195 -1.45 -3.66 18.56
C SER A 195 -2.66 -4.16 19.35
N SER A 196 -3.72 -3.36 19.45
CA SER A 196 -4.94 -3.76 20.19
C SER A 196 -5.69 -4.91 19.50
N ALA A 197 -5.77 -4.91 18.17
CA ALA A 197 -6.39 -5.99 17.40
C ALA A 197 -5.61 -7.30 17.55
N THR A 198 -4.28 -7.22 17.53
CA THR A 198 -3.38 -8.36 17.72
C THR A 198 -3.58 -8.99 19.10
N GLU A 199 -3.65 -8.18 20.17
CA GLU A 199 -3.88 -8.71 21.52
C GLU A 199 -5.27 -9.33 21.69
N VAL A 200 -6.30 -8.75 21.07
CA VAL A 200 -7.66 -9.34 21.07
C VAL A 200 -7.65 -10.67 20.32
N ALA A 201 -7.07 -10.73 19.13
CA ALA A 201 -6.98 -11.95 18.33
C ALA A 201 -6.21 -13.06 19.06
N ARG A 202 -5.08 -12.74 19.69
CA ARG A 202 -4.31 -13.67 20.53
C ARG A 202 -5.15 -14.19 21.70
N GLY A 203 -5.92 -13.31 22.36
CA GLY A 203 -6.84 -13.70 23.43
C GLY A 203 -7.98 -14.62 22.98
N LEU A 204 -8.32 -14.61 21.68
CA LEU A 204 -9.30 -15.50 21.07
C LEU A 204 -8.67 -16.80 20.50
N GLY A 205 -7.37 -17.01 20.70
CA GLY A 205 -6.66 -18.19 20.20
C GLY A 205 -6.35 -18.17 18.71
N VAL A 206 -6.40 -16.99 18.07
CA VAL A 206 -5.95 -16.81 16.68
C VAL A 206 -4.43 -16.95 16.62
N SER A 207 -3.91 -17.68 15.63
CA SER A 207 -2.47 -17.90 15.49
C SER A 207 -1.73 -16.61 15.10
N GLU A 208 -0.47 -16.47 15.55
CA GLU A 208 0.39 -15.32 15.20
C GLU A 208 0.54 -15.13 13.69
N VAL A 209 0.56 -16.24 12.94
CA VAL A 209 0.62 -16.22 11.47
C VAL A 209 -0.64 -15.55 10.89
N VAL A 210 -1.83 -15.91 11.38
CA VAL A 210 -3.08 -15.31 10.89
C VAL A 210 -3.15 -13.84 11.27
N ILE A 211 -2.72 -13.48 12.49
CA ILE A 211 -2.64 -12.10 12.96
C ILE A 211 -1.71 -11.26 12.06
N GLY A 212 -0.50 -11.76 11.76
CA GLY A 212 0.45 -11.06 10.90
C GLY A 212 -0.07 -10.84 9.48
N LEU A 213 -0.71 -11.86 8.89
CA LEU A 213 -1.22 -11.79 7.52
C LEU A 213 -2.52 -10.98 7.37
N THR A 214 -3.33 -10.81 8.43
CA THR A 214 -4.55 -9.98 8.38
C THR A 214 -4.39 -8.63 9.05
N ILE A 215 -4.16 -8.64 10.36
CA ILE A 215 -4.32 -7.47 11.22
C ILE A 215 -3.17 -6.51 11.00
N VAL A 216 -1.94 -7.02 10.94
CA VAL A 216 -0.76 -6.19 10.73
C VAL A 216 -0.77 -5.64 9.30
N ALA A 217 -0.94 -6.51 8.30
CA ALA A 217 -0.98 -6.12 6.88
C ALA A 217 -2.14 -5.16 6.56
N GLY A 218 -3.34 -5.40 7.10
CA GLY A 218 -4.47 -4.49 6.92
C GLY A 218 -4.34 -3.19 7.72
N GLY A 219 -3.60 -3.22 8.83
CA GLY A 219 -3.45 -2.06 9.70
C GLY A 219 -2.44 -1.03 9.19
N THR A 220 -1.40 -1.45 8.46
CA THR A 220 -0.49 -0.50 7.79
C THR A 220 -1.20 0.33 6.74
N SER A 221 -2.20 -0.24 6.03
CA SER A 221 -3.03 0.48 5.05
C SER A 221 -4.32 1.10 5.63
N ALA A 222 -4.46 1.10 6.96
CA ALA A 222 -5.56 1.79 7.64
C ALA A 222 -5.54 3.32 7.41
N PRO A 223 -4.37 4.01 7.37
CA PRO A 223 -4.29 5.42 7.01
C PRO A 223 -4.89 5.75 5.64
N GLU A 224 -4.58 4.97 4.62
CA GLU A 224 -5.07 5.09 3.25
C GLU A 224 -6.57 4.91 3.19
N LEU A 225 -7.07 3.86 3.85
CA LEU A 225 -8.49 3.56 3.92
C LEU A 225 -9.24 4.70 4.62
N ALA A 226 -8.79 5.10 5.81
CA ALA A 226 -9.42 6.17 6.58
C ALA A 226 -9.43 7.49 5.80
N THR A 227 -8.29 7.86 5.21
CA THR A 227 -8.15 9.12 4.46
C THR A 227 -9.04 9.13 3.21
N SER A 228 -9.07 8.03 2.45
CA SER A 228 -9.87 7.95 1.23
C SER A 228 -11.37 7.93 1.52
N LEU A 229 -11.80 7.22 2.58
CA LEU A 229 -13.21 7.19 3.00
C LEU A 229 -13.67 8.57 3.50
N ILE A 230 -12.87 9.25 4.31
CA ILE A 230 -13.20 10.60 4.80
C ILE A 230 -13.20 11.61 3.64
N ALA A 231 -12.25 11.52 2.71
CA ALA A 231 -12.25 12.37 1.52
C ALA A 231 -13.57 12.21 0.72
N VAL A 232 -14.00 10.98 0.47
CA VAL A 232 -15.26 10.68 -0.22
C VAL A 232 -16.47 11.15 0.58
N ALA A 233 -16.51 10.90 1.88
CA ALA A 233 -17.60 11.34 2.75
C ALA A 233 -17.74 12.87 2.83
N ARG A 234 -16.63 13.60 2.58
CA ARG A 234 -16.60 15.06 2.48
C ARG A 234 -16.86 15.59 1.08
N GLY A 235 -17.24 14.74 0.13
CA GLY A 235 -17.46 15.13 -1.27
C GLY A 235 -16.16 15.41 -2.04
N LYS A 236 -14.99 15.16 -1.44
CA LYS A 236 -13.66 15.31 -2.05
C LYS A 236 -13.22 14.01 -2.72
N THR A 237 -14.08 13.44 -3.54
CA THR A 237 -13.84 12.14 -4.18
C THR A 237 -12.54 12.13 -4.97
N ASP A 238 -12.20 13.21 -5.67
CA ASP A 238 -10.94 13.32 -6.41
C ASP A 238 -9.70 13.21 -5.52
N LEU A 239 -9.76 13.75 -4.29
CA LEU A 239 -8.68 13.65 -3.32
C LEU A 239 -8.50 12.20 -2.87
N GLY A 240 -9.60 11.50 -2.58
CA GLY A 240 -9.58 10.10 -2.17
C GLY A 240 -9.03 9.18 -3.26
N VAL A 241 -9.45 9.38 -4.51
CA VAL A 241 -8.91 8.62 -5.66
C VAL A 241 -7.45 8.94 -5.89
N GLY A 242 -7.08 10.22 -5.83
CA GLY A 242 -5.70 10.65 -5.96
C GLY A 242 -4.82 9.98 -4.90
N ASN A 243 -5.29 9.92 -3.65
CA ASN A 243 -4.60 9.22 -2.57
C ASN A 243 -4.34 7.74 -2.92
N ILE A 244 -5.37 7.01 -3.37
CA ILE A 244 -5.26 5.59 -3.74
C ILE A 244 -4.25 5.37 -4.88
N LEU A 245 -4.40 6.12 -5.97
CA LEU A 245 -3.55 5.96 -7.16
C LEU A 245 -2.10 6.39 -6.89
N GLY A 246 -1.93 7.49 -6.17
CA GLY A 246 -0.62 7.97 -5.73
C GLY A 246 0.09 6.98 -4.81
N SER A 247 -0.63 6.41 -3.84
CA SER A 247 -0.10 5.39 -2.94
C SER A 247 0.36 4.15 -3.71
N CYS A 248 -0.38 3.70 -4.74
CA CYS A 248 0.05 2.57 -5.56
C CYS A 248 1.36 2.85 -6.32
N VAL A 249 1.44 4.02 -6.97
CA VAL A 249 2.66 4.44 -7.68
C VAL A 249 3.83 4.63 -6.69
N PHE A 250 3.58 5.21 -5.53
CA PHE A 250 4.57 5.41 -4.49
C PHE A 250 5.06 4.09 -3.88
N ASN A 251 4.17 3.13 -3.63
CA ASN A 251 4.54 1.82 -3.12
C ASN A 251 5.50 1.10 -4.08
N ILE A 252 5.22 1.15 -5.38
CA ILE A 252 6.07 0.47 -6.36
C ILE A 252 7.34 1.28 -6.63
N LEU A 253 7.25 2.55 -7.05
CA LEU A 253 8.44 3.29 -7.47
C LEU A 253 9.25 3.84 -6.29
N GLY A 254 8.58 4.22 -5.21
CA GLY A 254 9.16 4.79 -4.00
C GLY A 254 9.55 3.72 -3.00
N ILE A 255 8.59 2.98 -2.43
CA ILE A 255 8.88 2.06 -1.32
C ILE A 255 9.79 0.92 -1.79
N LEU A 256 9.40 0.17 -2.82
CA LEU A 256 10.25 -0.90 -3.34
C LEU A 256 11.58 -0.36 -3.89
N GLY A 257 11.54 0.80 -4.56
CA GLY A 257 12.73 1.47 -5.10
C GLY A 257 13.75 1.88 -4.03
N ILE A 258 13.31 2.66 -3.04
CA ILE A 258 14.13 3.15 -1.93
C ILE A 258 14.63 1.97 -1.08
N THR A 259 13.77 1.01 -0.77
CA THR A 259 14.16 -0.17 0.00
C THR A 259 15.24 -0.96 -0.74
N ALA A 260 15.12 -1.13 -2.06
CA ALA A 260 16.13 -1.81 -2.88
C ALA A 260 17.47 -1.06 -2.98
N ILE A 261 17.48 0.27 -2.87
CA ILE A 261 18.71 1.07 -2.78
C ILE A 261 19.45 0.76 -1.48
N VAL A 262 18.72 0.66 -0.36
CA VAL A 262 19.28 0.35 0.95
C VAL A 262 19.78 -1.11 0.97
N THR A 263 18.88 -2.05 0.72
CA THR A 263 19.13 -3.50 0.75
C THR A 263 18.57 -4.11 -0.53
N PRO A 264 19.40 -4.73 -1.40
CA PRO A 264 18.90 -5.46 -2.56
C PRO A 264 17.84 -6.50 -2.17
N ILE A 265 16.75 -6.57 -2.95
CA ILE A 265 15.58 -7.35 -2.57
C ILE A 265 15.40 -8.50 -3.56
N GLU A 266 15.37 -9.73 -3.08
CA GLU A 266 14.89 -10.86 -3.88
C GLU A 266 13.37 -10.99 -3.71
N ILE A 267 12.64 -11.02 -4.82
CA ILE A 267 11.20 -11.28 -4.82
C ILE A 267 10.99 -12.79 -4.67
N PRO A 268 10.36 -13.27 -3.58
CA PRO A 268 10.09 -14.70 -3.40
C PRO A 268 9.31 -15.28 -4.58
N ILE A 269 9.56 -16.56 -4.91
CA ILE A 269 8.95 -17.18 -6.09
C ILE A 269 7.42 -17.24 -5.97
N GLU A 270 6.90 -17.41 -4.76
CA GLU A 270 5.48 -17.48 -4.45
C GLU A 270 4.81 -16.12 -4.70
N VAL A 271 5.44 -15.04 -4.23
CA VAL A 271 4.99 -13.66 -4.47
C VAL A 271 5.04 -13.34 -5.95
N PHE A 272 6.11 -13.78 -6.62
CA PHE A 272 6.30 -13.58 -8.05
C PHE A 272 5.24 -14.31 -8.90
N GLN A 273 4.90 -15.54 -8.55
CA GLN A 273 4.00 -16.39 -9.33
C GLN A 273 2.50 -16.16 -9.04
N PHE A 274 2.15 -15.61 -7.87
CA PHE A 274 0.76 -15.43 -7.49
C PHE A 274 0.41 -13.97 -7.17
N ASP A 275 1.02 -13.39 -6.15
CA ASP A 275 0.63 -12.07 -5.63
C ASP A 275 0.89 -10.94 -6.64
N LEU A 276 2.02 -10.98 -7.34
CA LEU A 276 2.35 -9.99 -8.37
C LEU A 276 1.39 -10.04 -9.58
N PRO A 277 1.06 -11.22 -10.15
CA PRO A 277 -0.02 -11.35 -11.13
C PRO A 277 -1.38 -10.86 -10.62
N VAL A 278 -1.74 -11.13 -9.36
CA VAL A 278 -3.00 -10.62 -8.77
C VAL A 278 -2.99 -9.10 -8.70
N MET A 279 -1.89 -8.48 -8.26
CA MET A 279 -1.72 -7.03 -8.23
C MET A 279 -1.90 -6.41 -9.63
N ILE A 280 -1.27 -7.01 -10.65
CA ILE A 280 -1.42 -6.56 -12.04
C ILE A 280 -2.86 -6.76 -12.51
N LEU A 281 -3.50 -7.88 -12.19
CA LEU A 281 -4.86 -8.17 -12.59
C LEU A 281 -5.85 -7.17 -11.99
N VAL A 282 -5.73 -6.83 -10.70
CA VAL A 282 -6.61 -5.81 -10.09
C VAL A 282 -6.35 -4.43 -10.65
N ALA A 283 -5.10 -4.09 -10.99
CA ALA A 283 -4.77 -2.85 -11.70
C ALA A 283 -5.42 -2.82 -13.09
N ILE A 284 -5.28 -3.89 -13.88
CA ILE A 284 -5.92 -4.03 -15.20
C ILE A 284 -7.44 -4.02 -15.08
N ALA A 285 -8.02 -4.56 -14.01
CA ALA A 285 -9.47 -4.54 -13.79
C ALA A 285 -10.01 -3.11 -13.67
N THR A 286 -9.16 -2.11 -13.43
CA THR A 286 -9.57 -0.70 -13.52
C THR A 286 -9.72 -0.20 -14.96
N ILE A 287 -9.11 -0.85 -15.96
CA ILE A 287 -9.15 -0.43 -17.38
C ILE A 287 -10.57 -0.38 -17.95
N PRO A 288 -11.40 -1.44 -17.88
CA PRO A 288 -12.77 -1.36 -18.39
C PRO A 288 -13.56 -0.23 -17.73
N ILE A 289 -13.34 -0.04 -16.42
CA ILE A 289 -13.97 1.03 -15.62
C ILE A 289 -13.59 2.42 -16.18
N LEU A 290 -12.39 2.59 -16.74
CA LEU A 290 -11.96 3.84 -17.38
C LEU A 290 -12.72 4.17 -18.67
N PHE A 291 -13.29 3.18 -19.35
CA PHE A 291 -13.91 3.34 -20.68
C PHE A 291 -15.43 3.18 -20.67
N SER A 292 -16.02 2.47 -19.72
CA SER A 292 -17.42 2.03 -19.80
C SER A 292 -18.48 3.04 -19.34
N GLY A 293 -18.11 4.11 -18.62
CA GLY A 293 -19.15 5.03 -18.11
C GLY A 293 -18.67 6.31 -17.43
N HIS A 294 -17.39 6.67 -17.59
CA HIS A 294 -16.76 7.83 -16.94
C HIS A 294 -16.91 7.87 -15.42
N ARG A 295 -17.28 6.75 -14.77
CA ARG A 295 -17.41 6.60 -13.33
C ARG A 295 -17.18 5.15 -12.90
N ILE A 296 -16.57 4.94 -11.73
CA ILE A 296 -16.59 3.66 -11.02
C ILE A 296 -17.92 3.55 -10.27
N SER A 297 -18.75 2.62 -10.70
CA SER A 297 -20.06 2.31 -10.12
C SER A 297 -19.93 1.54 -8.80
N ARG A 298 -21.03 1.51 -8.04
CA ARG A 298 -21.13 0.70 -6.82
C ARG A 298 -20.95 -0.79 -7.07
N VAL A 299 -21.40 -1.27 -8.23
CA VAL A 299 -21.29 -2.69 -8.61
C VAL A 299 -19.83 -3.05 -8.85
N GLU A 300 -19.10 -2.22 -9.59
CA GLU A 300 -17.65 -2.41 -9.79
C GLU A 300 -16.91 -2.33 -8.45
N GLY A 301 -17.32 -1.43 -7.55
CA GLY A 301 -16.83 -1.38 -6.18
C GLY A 301 -17.04 -2.69 -5.41
N CYS A 302 -18.24 -3.26 -5.47
CA CYS A 302 -18.55 -4.56 -4.88
C CYS A 302 -17.69 -5.68 -5.48
N VAL A 303 -17.48 -5.69 -6.80
CA VAL A 303 -16.66 -6.71 -7.48
C VAL A 303 -15.20 -6.61 -7.04
N LEU A 304 -14.64 -5.41 -6.96
CA LEU A 304 -13.28 -5.17 -6.46
C LEU A 304 -13.13 -5.59 -4.99
N THR A 305 -14.08 -5.22 -4.13
CA THR A 305 -14.03 -5.62 -2.72
C THR A 305 -14.21 -7.13 -2.54
N ALA A 306 -15.10 -7.77 -3.32
CA ALA A 306 -15.26 -9.21 -3.31
C ALA A 306 -13.99 -9.93 -3.79
N SER A 307 -13.30 -9.41 -4.81
CA SER A 307 -12.04 -10.00 -5.27
C SER A 307 -10.94 -9.90 -4.21
N PHE A 308 -10.89 -8.81 -3.44
CA PHE A 308 -10.01 -8.70 -2.28
C PHE A 308 -10.33 -9.77 -1.22
N VAL A 309 -11.60 -9.91 -0.85
CA VAL A 309 -12.03 -10.92 0.14
C VAL A 309 -11.68 -12.33 -0.33
N ILE A 310 -11.91 -12.64 -1.61
CA ILE A 310 -11.53 -13.94 -2.20
C ILE A 310 -10.01 -14.14 -2.13
N TYR A 311 -9.22 -13.15 -2.56
CA TYR A 311 -7.76 -13.19 -2.48
C TYR A 311 -7.29 -13.47 -1.06
N THR A 312 -7.80 -12.72 -0.09
CA THR A 312 -7.49 -12.89 1.34
C THR A 312 -7.86 -14.30 1.83
N VAL A 313 -9.05 -14.80 1.51
CA VAL A 313 -9.49 -16.17 1.88
C VAL A 313 -8.59 -17.24 1.26
N LEU A 314 -8.19 -17.09 0.00
CA LEU A 314 -7.29 -18.03 -0.67
C LEU A 314 -5.91 -18.07 0.03
N LEU A 315 -5.38 -16.91 0.42
CA LEU A 315 -4.15 -16.85 1.20
C LEU A 315 -4.30 -17.57 2.55
N PHE A 316 -5.43 -17.39 3.24
CA PHE A 316 -5.71 -18.10 4.49
C PHE A 316 -5.85 -19.61 4.32
N ALA A 317 -6.42 -20.04 3.20
CA ALA A 317 -6.52 -21.46 2.87
C ALA A 317 -5.17 -22.08 2.46
N GLY A 318 -4.08 -21.31 2.39
CA GLY A 318 -2.79 -21.79 1.92
C GLY A 318 -2.79 -22.12 0.42
N TRP A 319 -3.57 -21.38 -0.37
CA TRP A 319 -3.68 -21.55 -1.81
C TRP A 319 -3.16 -20.31 -2.56
N PRO A 320 -2.37 -20.47 -3.64
CA PRO A 320 -1.84 -21.73 -4.19
C PRO A 320 -0.61 -22.24 -3.45
N PHE A 321 -0.09 -21.48 -2.47
CA PHE A 321 1.10 -21.82 -1.70
C PHE A 321 0.78 -21.87 -0.20
N PRO A 322 1.47 -22.73 0.58
CA PRO A 322 1.25 -22.86 2.02
C PRO A 322 1.25 -21.52 2.77
N ALA A 323 0.40 -21.40 3.80
CA ALA A 323 0.22 -20.15 4.55
C ALA A 323 1.46 -19.73 5.37
N ASP A 324 2.43 -20.62 5.57
CA ASP A 324 3.73 -20.36 6.21
C ASP A 324 4.82 -19.88 5.22
N ARG A 325 4.47 -19.62 3.95
CA ARG A 325 5.40 -19.12 2.91
C ARG A 325 6.11 -17.83 3.37
N GLY A 326 7.44 -17.80 3.23
CA GLY A 326 8.29 -16.68 3.68
C GLY A 326 8.67 -16.69 5.17
N THR A 327 8.19 -17.64 5.98
CA THR A 327 8.63 -17.82 7.39
C THR A 327 9.64 -18.94 7.59
N LYS A 328 9.90 -19.73 6.55
CA LYS A 328 10.96 -20.74 6.57
C LYS A 328 12.32 -20.05 6.50
N VAL A 329 12.87 -19.76 7.67
CA VAL A 329 14.30 -19.95 7.87
C VAL A 329 14.53 -21.41 7.51
N ASP A 330 15.29 -21.66 6.46
CA ASP A 330 15.89 -22.98 6.28
C ASP A 330 16.64 -23.31 7.58
N SER A 331 15.98 -24.04 8.48
CA SER A 331 16.70 -24.74 9.52
C SER A 331 17.72 -25.60 8.80
N PRO A 332 18.99 -25.60 9.21
CA PRO A 332 20.01 -26.47 8.63
C PRO A 332 19.71 -27.92 9.05
N ALA A 333 18.64 -28.48 8.50
CA ALA A 333 18.21 -29.86 8.62
C ALA A 333 18.38 -30.54 7.26
N SER A 334 19.56 -30.37 6.68
CA SER A 334 20.13 -31.25 5.66
C SER A 334 21.65 -31.21 5.63
N VAL A 335 22.29 -30.67 6.68
CA VAL A 335 23.69 -31.03 6.94
C VAL A 335 23.65 -32.46 7.44
N VAL A 336 23.74 -33.39 6.48
CA VAL A 336 24.19 -34.75 6.76
C VAL A 336 25.45 -34.59 7.59
N ASP A 337 25.39 -35.00 8.85
CA ASP A 337 26.55 -35.07 9.72
C ASP A 337 27.62 -35.88 8.97
N PRO A 338 28.79 -35.31 8.63
CA PRO A 338 29.81 -36.00 7.86
C PRO A 338 30.32 -37.26 8.58
N ASP A 339 30.14 -37.36 9.90
CA ASP A 339 30.45 -38.57 10.65
C ASP A 339 29.37 -39.65 10.49
N GLN A 340 28.12 -39.25 10.24
CA GLN A 340 27.00 -40.17 9.99
C GLN A 340 27.05 -40.73 8.56
N ALA A 341 27.46 -39.93 7.57
CA ALA A 341 27.75 -40.41 6.21
C ALA A 341 28.92 -41.41 6.15
N ARG A 342 29.95 -41.24 7.00
CA ARG A 342 31.07 -42.18 7.09
C ARG A 342 30.68 -43.51 7.76
N ALA A 343 29.85 -43.47 8.80
CA ALA A 343 29.37 -44.67 9.48
C ALA A 343 28.48 -45.53 8.56
N ASP A 344 27.67 -44.90 7.72
CA ASP A 344 26.81 -45.62 6.77
C ASP A 344 27.63 -46.30 5.65
N ASP A 345 28.70 -45.65 5.17
CA ASP A 345 29.58 -46.18 4.11
C ASP A 345 30.42 -47.38 4.60
N GLU A 346 30.92 -47.35 5.85
CA GLU A 346 31.58 -48.51 6.47
C GLU A 346 30.61 -49.68 6.72
N SER A 347 29.35 -49.38 7.06
CA SER A 347 28.32 -50.41 7.27
C SER A 347 27.94 -51.14 5.98
N ILE A 348 27.92 -50.43 4.84
CA ILE A 348 27.60 -50.99 3.52
C ILE A 348 28.77 -51.83 2.97
N TRP A 349 30.01 -51.39 3.20
CA TRP A 349 31.21 -52.17 2.85
C TRP A 349 31.31 -53.48 3.61
N SER A 350 30.99 -53.48 4.92
CA SER A 350 31.05 -54.69 5.75
C SER A 350 30.02 -55.76 5.40
N ARG A 351 28.86 -55.37 4.83
CA ARG A 351 27.78 -56.29 4.42
C ARG A 351 27.95 -56.86 3.01
N THR A 352 28.82 -56.29 2.19
CA THR A 352 29.07 -56.74 0.82
C THR A 352 30.26 -57.69 0.70
N HIS A 353 31.05 -57.86 1.76
CA HIS A 353 32.28 -58.66 1.76
C HIS A 353 32.32 -59.75 2.86
N SER A 354 31.17 -60.18 3.37
CA SER A 354 31.02 -61.32 4.30
C SER A 354 30.32 -62.51 3.64
#